data_AF-A0A2A5NQH7-F1
#
_entry.id   AF-A0A2A5NQH7-F1
#
_cell.length_a   1.000
_cell.length_b   1.000
_cell.length_c   1.000
_cell.angle_alpha   90.00
_cell.angle_beta   90.00
_cell.angle_gamma   90.00
#
_symmetry.space_group_name_H-M   'P 1'
#
loop_
_entity.id
_entity.type
_entity.pdbx_description
1 polymer ?
#
loop_
_entity_poly.entity_id
_entity_poly.type
_entity_poly.pdbx_seq_one_letter_code
_entity_poly.pdbx_strand_id
1 'polypeptide(L)'
;MNAGCRRPRRTVNGVLGPGAATVGGCCDNGAVSTRTWGWLAAVVDVVLIVLFAVIGRSSHGEAASVLGLWTTAYPFLAGWAIGYVSSGAWARPLRYWPTAVVLWVLTVFIGLAIRVATGQGDVDGNPLPISFVIVTTVVLGAFLFGWRALARLVDRALARRGAGSDRREPRATA
;
A
#
# COMPACT_ATOMS: atom_id res chain seq x y z
N MET A 1 -19.93 0.31 40.25
CA MET A 1 -20.22 -1.06 39.80
C MET A 1 -19.72 -1.21 38.37
N ASN A 2 -18.64 -1.95 38.13
CA ASN A 2 -18.23 -2.29 36.77
C ASN A 2 -17.77 -3.75 36.73
N ALA A 3 -18.33 -4.49 35.78
CA ALA A 3 -18.35 -5.93 35.74
C ALA A 3 -17.00 -6.52 35.30
N GLY A 4 -16.65 -7.63 35.93
CA GLY A 4 -15.33 -8.25 35.87
C GLY A 4 -14.99 -8.93 34.54
N CYS A 5 -13.82 -8.60 34.01
CA CYS A 5 -13.12 -9.41 33.02
C CYS A 5 -12.48 -10.61 33.75
N ARG A 6 -13.09 -11.80 33.67
CA ARG A 6 -12.53 -13.04 34.22
C ARG A 6 -11.28 -13.44 33.43
N ARG A 7 -10.11 -13.41 34.07
CA ARG A 7 -8.90 -14.08 33.58
C ARG A 7 -9.10 -15.60 33.59
N PRO A 8 -8.65 -16.37 32.59
CA PRO A 8 -8.43 -17.80 32.76
C PRO A 8 -7.26 -17.99 33.73
N ARG A 9 -7.52 -18.61 34.89
CA ARG A 9 -6.50 -19.01 35.87
C ARG A 9 -5.60 -20.06 35.23
N ARG A 10 -4.35 -19.69 34.91
CA ARG A 10 -3.26 -20.67 34.79
C ARG A 10 -2.81 -21.09 36.17
N THR A 11 -2.50 -22.37 36.24
CA THR A 11 -2.37 -23.27 37.38
C THR A 11 -1.07 -23.13 38.17
N VAL A 12 -1.19 -23.60 39.43
CA VAL A 12 -0.20 -24.37 40.21
C VAL A 12 0.93 -23.60 40.91
N ASN A 13 0.90 -23.79 42.23
CA ASN A 13 1.91 -23.60 43.26
C ASN A 13 2.29 -22.17 43.62
N GLY A 14 2.05 -21.89 44.91
CA GLY A 14 2.21 -20.58 45.53
C GLY A 14 3.67 -20.16 45.60
N VAL A 15 3.85 -18.85 45.46
CA VAL A 15 4.58 -17.92 46.33
C VAL A 15 4.49 -16.56 45.61
N LEU A 16 3.71 -15.64 46.17
CA LEU A 16 3.58 -14.26 45.70
C LEU A 16 4.68 -13.43 46.37
N GLY A 17 5.74 -13.10 45.63
CA GLY A 17 6.69 -12.05 46.01
C GLY A 17 6.17 -10.67 45.58
N PRO A 18 6.33 -9.61 46.39
CA PRO A 18 6.00 -8.24 46.00
C PRO A 18 7.17 -7.65 45.21
N GLY A 19 7.03 -7.54 43.89
CA GLY A 19 7.99 -6.89 43.00
C GLY A 19 7.24 -6.31 41.81
N ALA A 20 7.06 -4.99 41.84
CA ALA A 20 6.15 -4.22 41.03
C ALA A 20 6.30 -4.44 39.51
N ALA A 21 5.14 -4.60 38.88
CA ALA A 21 4.90 -4.54 37.46
C ALA A 21 5.57 -3.32 36.81
N THR A 22 6.31 -3.55 35.73
CA THR A 22 6.61 -2.53 34.72
C THR A 22 5.30 -1.97 34.18
N VAL A 23 5.02 -0.74 34.58
CA VAL A 23 4.03 0.16 33.97
C VAL A 23 4.58 0.60 32.61
N GLY A 24 3.82 0.37 31.53
CA GLY A 24 4.05 1.03 30.24
C GLY A 24 3.97 0.10 29.02
N GLY A 25 2.97 0.32 28.15
CA GLY A 25 3.03 -0.19 26.77
C GLY A 25 1.71 -0.63 26.10
N CYS A 26 0.56 -0.60 26.80
CA CYS A 26 -0.68 -1.17 26.24
C CYS A 26 -1.57 -0.18 25.47
N CYS A 27 -1.23 1.11 25.44
CA CYS A 27 -1.91 2.08 24.58
C CYS A 27 -0.96 2.46 23.44
N ASP A 28 -1.47 2.35 22.21
CA ASP A 28 -1.08 3.16 21.03
C ASP A 28 -0.06 2.60 20.02
N ASN A 29 0.50 1.40 20.19
CA ASN A 29 1.40 0.83 19.17
C ASN A 29 0.68 0.31 17.90
N GLY A 30 -0.60 -0.09 18.00
CA GLY A 30 -1.38 -0.62 16.87
C GLY A 30 -1.98 0.44 15.94
N ALA A 31 -2.32 1.62 16.48
CA ALA A 31 -2.87 2.73 15.70
C ALA A 31 -1.75 3.47 14.93
N VAL A 32 -0.54 3.54 15.51
CA VAL A 32 0.64 4.14 14.87
C VAL A 32 1.13 3.27 13.71
N SER A 33 1.16 1.94 13.85
CA SER A 33 1.63 1.05 12.78
C SER A 33 0.69 1.01 11.57
N THR A 34 -0.62 0.94 11.78
CA THR A 34 -1.60 0.92 10.67
C THR A 34 -1.66 2.24 9.91
N ARG A 35 -1.63 3.38 10.62
CA ARG A 35 -1.58 4.71 10.00
C ARG A 35 -0.25 4.95 9.28
N THR A 36 0.86 4.46 9.82
CA THR A 36 2.17 4.62 9.18
C THR A 36 2.29 3.83 7.87
N TRP A 37 1.79 2.60 7.86
CA TRP A 37 1.75 1.79 6.65
C TRP A 37 0.77 2.31 5.59
N GLY A 38 -0.30 3.00 6.02
CA GLY A 38 -1.27 3.63 5.11
C GLY A 38 -0.67 4.75 4.27
N TRP A 39 0.11 5.64 4.88
CA TRP A 39 0.78 6.73 4.15
C TRP A 39 1.94 6.22 3.31
N LEU A 40 2.71 5.24 3.79
CA LEU A 40 3.79 4.62 3.01
C LEU A 40 3.26 3.99 1.73
N ALA A 41 2.16 3.24 1.83
CA ALA A 41 1.47 2.67 0.67
C ALA A 41 1.06 3.74 -0.35
N ALA A 42 0.54 4.86 0.14
CA ALA A 42 0.13 5.97 -0.71
C ALA A 42 1.32 6.63 -1.41
N VAL A 43 2.42 6.86 -0.70
CA VAL A 43 3.65 7.41 -1.27
C VAL A 43 4.19 6.48 -2.35
N VAL A 44 4.24 5.17 -2.09
CA VAL A 44 4.70 4.19 -3.09
C VAL A 44 3.80 4.19 -4.33
N ASP A 45 2.48 4.21 -4.17
CA ASP A 45 1.55 4.30 -5.30
C ASP A 45 1.79 5.58 -6.13
N VAL A 46 1.91 6.75 -5.49
CA VAL A 46 2.16 8.03 -6.16
C VAL A 46 3.49 8.01 -6.91
N VAL A 47 4.56 7.53 -6.28
CA VAL A 47 5.89 7.41 -6.91
C VAL A 47 5.82 6.50 -8.14
N LEU A 48 5.12 5.38 -8.05
CA LEU A 48 4.97 4.45 -9.18
C LEU A 48 4.14 5.06 -10.32
N ILE A 49 3.10 5.83 -10.02
CA ILE A 49 2.31 6.54 -11.03
C ILE A 49 3.16 7.62 -11.74
N VAL A 50 3.94 8.38 -10.98
CA VAL A 50 4.87 9.37 -11.55
C VAL A 50 5.95 8.67 -12.39
N LEU A 51 6.49 7.55 -11.92
CA LEU A 51 7.47 6.76 -12.66
C LEU A 51 6.90 6.24 -13.99
N PHE A 52 5.63 5.77 -14.00
CA PHE A 52 4.93 5.43 -15.22
C PHE A 52 4.87 6.61 -16.20
N ALA A 53 4.53 7.81 -15.73
CA ALA A 53 4.47 9.00 -16.59
C ALA A 53 5.84 9.40 -17.14
N VAL A 54 6.90 9.31 -16.32
CA VAL A 54 8.29 9.56 -16.76
C VAL A 54 8.71 8.55 -17.83
N ILE A 55 8.54 7.25 -17.58
CA ILE A 55 8.94 6.17 -18.50
C ILE A 55 8.14 6.28 -19.81
N GLY A 56 6.83 6.53 -19.74
CA GLY A 56 5.98 6.69 -20.90
C GLY A 56 6.45 7.84 -21.80
N ARG A 57 6.68 9.03 -21.23
CA ARG A 57 7.17 10.19 -21.98
C ARG A 57 8.55 9.96 -22.57
N SER A 58 9.49 9.40 -21.79
CA SER A 58 10.85 9.12 -22.30
C SER A 58 10.83 8.12 -23.46
N SER A 59 9.91 7.16 -23.43
CA SER A 59 9.77 6.14 -24.48
C SER A 59 9.23 6.73 -25.78
N HIS A 60 8.45 7.81 -25.71
CA HIS A 60 7.95 8.54 -26.88
C HIS A 60 8.89 9.65 -27.36
N GLY A 61 10.09 9.78 -26.78
CA GLY A 61 11.05 10.83 -27.14
C GLY A 61 10.61 12.23 -26.71
N GLU A 62 9.63 12.34 -25.82
CA GLU A 62 9.13 13.62 -25.36
C GLU A 62 10.12 14.29 -24.39
N ALA A 63 10.34 15.59 -24.54
CA ALA A 63 11.22 16.34 -23.64
C ALA A 63 10.74 16.24 -22.17
N ALA A 64 11.70 16.11 -21.26
CA ALA A 64 11.49 16.04 -19.82
C ALA A 64 11.18 17.43 -19.23
N SER A 65 10.05 18.03 -19.66
CA SER A 65 9.52 19.24 -19.05
C SER A 65 8.65 18.89 -17.83
N VAL A 66 8.77 19.69 -16.76
CA VAL A 66 7.95 19.52 -15.54
C VAL A 66 6.47 19.61 -15.87
N LEU A 67 6.09 20.54 -16.75
CA LEU A 67 4.71 20.72 -17.18
C LEU A 67 4.20 19.51 -17.98
N GLY A 68 5.01 18.97 -18.90
CA GLY A 68 4.65 17.78 -19.68
C GLY A 68 4.51 16.53 -18.82
N LEU A 69 5.36 16.38 -17.80
CA LEU A 69 5.22 15.32 -16.81
C LEU A 69 3.91 15.49 -16.03
N TRP A 70 3.63 16.70 -15.54
CA TRP A 70 2.40 16.99 -14.79
C TRP A 70 1.15 16.69 -15.61
N THR A 71 1.06 17.17 -16.85
CA THR A 71 -0.07 16.92 -17.75
C THR A 71 -0.28 15.43 -18.04
N THR A 72 0.76 14.61 -17.93
CA THR A 72 0.67 13.16 -18.11
C THR A 72 0.29 12.44 -16.82
N ALA A 73 0.79 12.88 -15.67
CA ALA A 73 0.62 12.21 -14.39
C ALA A 73 -0.71 12.55 -13.70
N TYR A 74 -1.16 13.82 -13.76
CA TYR A 74 -2.33 14.28 -12.99
C TYR A 74 -3.63 13.50 -13.25
N PRO A 75 -3.96 13.04 -14.48
CA PRO A 75 -5.20 12.29 -14.72
C PRO A 75 -5.23 10.99 -13.92
N PHE A 76 -4.10 10.26 -13.92
CA PHE A 76 -3.97 9.01 -13.18
C PHE A 76 -3.88 9.24 -11.68
N LEU A 77 -3.20 10.30 -11.24
CA LEU A 77 -3.17 10.68 -9.82
C LEU A 77 -4.58 11.04 -9.30
N ALA A 78 -5.40 11.71 -10.11
CA ALA A 78 -6.79 12.01 -9.76
C ALA A 78 -7.62 10.73 -9.61
N GLY A 79 -7.50 9.80 -10.56
CA GLY A 79 -8.16 8.50 -10.47
C GLY A 79 -7.71 7.67 -9.26
N TRP A 80 -6.41 7.65 -8.98
CA TRP A 80 -5.85 7.01 -7.80
C TRP A 80 -6.36 7.65 -6.51
N ALA A 81 -6.39 8.98 -6.41
CA ALA A 81 -6.86 9.69 -5.23
C ALA A 81 -8.33 9.34 -4.93
N ILE A 82 -9.19 9.32 -5.96
CA ILE A 82 -10.59 8.92 -5.84
C ILE A 82 -10.68 7.46 -5.40
N GLY A 83 -9.86 6.56 -5.97
CA GLY A 83 -9.80 5.17 -5.55
C GLY A 83 -9.32 4.97 -4.12
N TYR A 84 -8.34 5.75 -3.68
CA TYR A 84 -7.76 5.70 -2.35
C TYR A 84 -8.79 6.14 -1.31
N VAL A 85 -9.55 7.19 -1.62
CA VAL A 85 -10.62 7.70 -0.78
C VAL A 85 -11.81 6.74 -0.70
N SER A 86 -12.31 6.29 -1.85
CA SER A 86 -13.50 5.44 -1.91
C SER A 86 -13.27 4.03 -1.35
N SER A 87 -12.06 3.48 -1.48
CA SER A 87 -11.74 2.14 -0.98
C SER A 87 -11.42 2.07 0.50
N GLY A 88 -11.30 3.23 1.18
CA GLY A 88 -10.88 3.30 2.58
C GLY A 88 -9.47 2.75 2.79
N ALA A 89 -8.57 2.94 1.83
CA ALA A 89 -7.23 2.35 1.81
C ALA A 89 -6.38 2.72 3.04
N TRP A 90 -6.69 3.84 3.69
CA TRP A 90 -6.12 4.24 4.99
C TRP A 90 -6.36 3.24 6.13
N ALA A 91 -7.46 2.47 6.11
CA ALA A 91 -7.79 1.53 7.19
C ALA A 91 -7.20 0.13 6.95
N ARG A 92 -6.97 -0.26 5.69
CA ARG A 92 -6.46 -1.60 5.31
C ARG A 92 -5.55 -1.53 4.06
N PRO A 93 -4.39 -0.87 4.15
CA PRO A 93 -3.55 -0.55 2.97
C PRO A 93 -3.00 -1.77 2.24
N LEU A 94 -2.78 -2.87 2.97
CA LEU A 94 -2.20 -4.11 2.44
C LEU A 94 -3.27 -5.11 1.94
N ARG A 95 -4.55 -4.77 1.82
CA ARG A 95 -5.58 -5.73 1.35
C ARG A 95 -5.59 -5.80 -0.19
N TYR A 96 -5.45 -6.99 -0.77
CA TYR A 96 -5.36 -7.18 -2.23
C TYR A 96 -6.73 -7.04 -2.88
N TRP A 97 -7.74 -7.61 -2.24
CA TRP A 97 -9.11 -7.59 -2.71
C TRP A 97 -10.03 -7.19 -1.57
N PRO A 98 -10.88 -6.16 -1.73
CA PRO A 98 -11.17 -5.43 -2.97
C PRO A 98 -10.29 -4.18 -3.25
N THR A 99 -9.49 -3.72 -2.28
CA THR A 99 -8.83 -2.39 -2.33
C THR A 99 -7.91 -2.17 -3.54
N ALA A 100 -7.01 -3.11 -3.87
CA ALA A 100 -6.07 -2.92 -4.97
C ALA A 100 -6.78 -2.94 -6.35
N VAL A 101 -7.85 -3.72 -6.49
CA VAL A 101 -8.66 -3.75 -7.72
C VAL A 101 -9.40 -2.44 -7.90
N VAL A 102 -10.04 -1.91 -6.85
CA VAL A 102 -10.75 -0.63 -6.90
C VAL A 102 -9.80 0.51 -7.24
N LEU A 103 -8.63 0.54 -6.59
CA LEU A 103 -7.57 1.51 -6.91
C LEU A 103 -7.15 1.43 -8.37
N TRP A 104 -6.84 0.24 -8.87
CA TRP A 104 -6.40 0.04 -10.25
C TRP A 104 -7.48 0.46 -11.26
N VAL A 105 -8.72 -0.02 -11.09
CA VAL A 105 -9.84 0.30 -11.99
C VAL A 105 -10.08 1.81 -12.02
N LEU A 106 -10.16 2.47 -10.87
CA LEU A 106 -10.42 3.91 -10.82
C LEU A 106 -9.23 4.73 -11.35
N THR A 107 -7.99 4.33 -11.08
CA THR A 107 -6.80 4.98 -11.64
C THR A 107 -6.82 4.95 -13.17
N VAL A 108 -7.10 3.79 -13.75
CA VAL A 108 -7.14 3.62 -15.22
C VAL A 108 -8.36 4.32 -15.82
N PHE A 109 -9.57 4.03 -15.34
CA PHE A 109 -10.80 4.59 -15.94
C PHE A 109 -10.86 6.11 -15.83
N ILE A 110 -10.62 6.66 -14.64
CA ILE A 110 -10.68 8.12 -14.45
C ILE A 110 -9.50 8.80 -15.15
N GLY A 111 -8.31 8.20 -15.11
CA GLY A 111 -7.14 8.76 -15.79
C GLY A 111 -7.32 8.84 -17.30
N LEU A 112 -7.85 7.78 -17.92
CA LEU A 112 -8.18 7.78 -19.34
C LEU A 112 -9.33 8.76 -19.65
N ALA A 113 -10.38 8.80 -18.83
CA ALA A 113 -11.50 9.71 -19.04
C ALA A 113 -11.08 11.19 -18.99
N ILE A 114 -10.26 11.57 -18.01
CA ILE A 114 -9.73 12.94 -17.89
C ILE A 114 -8.85 13.27 -19.11
N ARG A 115 -7.98 12.34 -19.55
CA ARG A 115 -7.16 12.54 -20.74
C ARG A 115 -8.00 12.82 -21.99
N VAL A 116 -9.04 12.03 -22.21
CA VAL A 116 -9.96 12.22 -23.34
C VAL A 116 -10.68 13.56 -23.24
N ALA A 117 -11.23 13.88 -22.07
CA ALA A 117 -11.95 15.12 -21.85
C ALA A 117 -11.08 16.38 -22.03
N THR A 118 -9.76 16.24 -21.89
CA THR A 118 -8.79 17.34 -22.03
C THR A 118 -8.02 17.32 -23.36
N GLY A 119 -8.36 16.43 -24.29
CA GLY A 119 -7.72 16.31 -25.60
C GLY A 119 -6.24 15.88 -25.54
N GLN A 120 -5.85 15.20 -24.46
CA GLN A 120 -4.47 14.83 -24.22
C GLN A 120 -4.11 13.52 -24.94
N GLY A 121 -3.26 13.62 -25.96
CA GLY A 121 -2.82 12.47 -26.74
C GLY A 121 -3.75 12.10 -27.89
N ASP A 122 -4.60 13.04 -28.32
CA ASP A 122 -5.27 12.99 -29.63
C ASP A 122 -4.21 12.95 -30.73
N VAL A 123 -4.10 11.81 -31.40
CA VAL A 123 -3.29 11.64 -32.61
C VAL A 123 -4.27 11.31 -33.74
N ASP A 124 -4.32 12.15 -34.77
CA ASP A 124 -5.13 11.93 -35.98
C ASP A 124 -6.65 11.77 -35.74
N GLY A 125 -7.20 12.46 -34.72
CA GLY A 125 -8.62 12.38 -34.34
C GLY A 125 -9.00 11.14 -33.54
N ASN A 126 -8.00 10.36 -33.08
CA ASN A 126 -8.21 9.28 -32.12
C ASN A 126 -7.78 9.71 -30.70
N PRO A 127 -8.73 9.94 -29.79
CA PRO A 127 -8.44 10.34 -28.41
C PRO A 127 -7.87 9.21 -27.55
N LEU A 128 -7.95 7.96 -27.98
CA LEU A 128 -7.48 6.79 -27.24
C LEU A 128 -6.75 5.79 -28.15
N PRO A 129 -5.44 5.98 -28.36
CA PRO A 129 -4.62 4.96 -29.01
C PRO A 129 -4.72 3.64 -28.24
N ILE A 130 -5.05 2.54 -28.94
CA ILE A 130 -5.24 1.21 -28.32
C ILE A 130 -3.98 0.78 -27.56
N SER A 131 -2.80 1.06 -28.11
CA SER A 131 -1.51 0.79 -27.48
C SER A 131 -1.37 1.50 -26.13
N PHE A 132 -1.77 2.77 -26.05
CA PHE A 132 -1.73 3.54 -24.81
C PHE A 132 -2.65 2.93 -23.75
N VAL A 133 -3.88 2.54 -24.12
CA VAL A 133 -4.82 1.90 -23.18
C VAL A 133 -4.25 0.59 -22.64
N ILE A 134 -3.71 -0.27 -23.51
CA ILE A 134 -3.13 -1.56 -23.10
C ILE A 134 -1.93 -1.35 -22.16
N VAL A 135 -0.95 -0.55 -22.58
CA VAL A 135 0.27 -0.31 -21.79
C VAL A 135 -0.06 0.33 -20.45
N THR A 136 -0.91 1.36 -20.45
CA THR A 136 -1.35 2.05 -19.22
C THR A 136 -2.01 1.08 -18.25
N THR A 137 -2.95 0.26 -18.75
CA THR A 137 -3.70 -0.70 -17.95
C THR A 137 -2.78 -1.76 -17.33
N VAL A 138 -1.88 -2.32 -18.14
CA VAL A 138 -0.96 -3.40 -17.71
C VAL A 138 0.11 -2.86 -16.77
N VAL A 139 0.76 -1.74 -17.08
CA VAL A 139 1.85 -1.18 -16.27
C VAL A 139 1.32 -0.65 -14.94
N LEU A 140 0.22 0.11 -14.92
CA LEU A 140 -0.39 0.55 -13.65
C LEU A 140 -0.90 -0.63 -12.84
N GLY A 141 -1.43 -1.67 -13.49
CA GLY A 141 -1.77 -2.92 -12.82
C GLY A 141 -0.55 -3.54 -12.16
N ALA A 142 0.51 -3.80 -12.92
CA ALA A 142 1.74 -4.39 -12.42
C ALA A 142 2.34 -3.56 -11.27
N PHE A 143 2.32 -2.24 -11.36
CA PHE A 143 2.80 -1.36 -10.30
C PHE A 143 1.94 -1.47 -9.05
N LEU A 144 0.63 -1.20 -9.14
CA LEU A 144 -0.26 -1.16 -7.97
C LEU A 144 -0.45 -2.53 -7.31
N PHE A 145 -0.49 -3.63 -8.08
CA PHE A 145 -0.55 -4.98 -7.54
C PHE A 145 0.83 -5.49 -7.09
N GLY A 146 1.87 -5.28 -7.89
CA GLY A 146 3.18 -5.89 -7.72
C GLY A 146 3.87 -5.52 -6.41
N TRP A 147 3.88 -4.24 -6.03
CA TRP A 147 4.50 -3.83 -4.77
C TRP A 147 3.74 -4.39 -3.55
N ARG A 148 2.40 -4.50 -3.63
CA ARG A 148 1.57 -5.09 -2.58
C ARG A 148 1.82 -6.60 -2.43
N ALA A 149 2.10 -7.30 -3.54
CA ALA A 149 2.51 -8.71 -3.49
C ALA A 149 3.89 -8.85 -2.84
N LEU A 150 4.84 -8.00 -3.25
CA LEU A 150 6.20 -8.01 -2.73
C LEU A 150 6.23 -7.73 -1.23
N ALA A 151 5.48 -6.73 -0.75
CA ALA A 151 5.37 -6.42 0.67
C ALA A 151 4.93 -7.64 1.49
N ARG A 152 3.91 -8.39 1.03
CA ARG A 152 3.48 -9.61 1.73
C ARG A 152 4.48 -10.75 1.68
N LEU A 153 5.25 -10.86 0.60
CA LEU A 153 6.30 -11.88 0.51
C LEU A 153 7.42 -11.57 1.50
N VAL A 154 7.80 -10.31 1.62
CA VAL A 154 8.79 -9.82 2.59
C VAL A 154 8.29 -10.05 4.02
N ASP A 155 7.05 -9.67 4.34
CA ASP A 155 6.47 -9.89 5.68
C ASP A 155 6.47 -11.38 6.07
N ARG A 156 6.09 -12.26 5.13
CA ARG A 156 6.13 -13.71 5.36
C ARG A 156 7.56 -14.23 5.53
N ALA A 157 8.52 -13.70 4.76
CA ALA A 157 9.93 -14.10 4.87
C ALA A 157 10.53 -13.67 6.22
N LEU A 158 10.23 -12.46 6.69
CA LEU A 158 10.69 -11.95 7.99
C LEU A 158 10.08 -12.73 9.16
N ALA A 159 8.78 -13.05 9.10
CA ALA A 159 8.12 -13.90 10.11
C ALA A 159 8.76 -15.30 10.20
N ARG A 160 9.16 -15.89 9.06
CA ARG A 160 9.88 -17.17 9.03
C ARG A 160 11.28 -17.08 9.65
N ARG A 161 11.98 -15.96 9.47
CA ARG A 161 13.33 -15.74 10.06
C ARG A 161 13.27 -15.64 11.59
N GLY A 162 12.27 -14.94 12.13
CA GLY A 162 12.08 -14.83 13.60
C GLY A 162 11.74 -16.15 14.30
N ALA A 163 10.95 -17.01 13.66
CA ALA A 163 10.68 -18.36 14.21
C ALA A 163 11.92 -19.28 14.22
N GLY A 164 12.92 -19.00 13.36
CA GLY A 164 14.18 -19.72 13.31
C GLY A 164 15.20 -19.26 14.36
N SER A 165 15.17 -17.99 14.77
CA SER A 165 16.04 -17.46 15.82
C SER A 165 15.60 -17.90 17.23
N ASP A 166 14.29 -17.95 17.48
CA ASP A 166 13.73 -18.37 18.79
C ASP A 166 14.00 -19.86 19.11
N ARG A 167 14.20 -20.68 18.07
CA ARG A 167 14.58 -22.10 18.21
C ARG A 167 16.08 -22.29 18.51
N ARG A 168 16.92 -21.25 18.32
CA ARG A 168 18.38 -21.32 18.48
C ARG A 168 18.89 -20.83 19.83
N GLU A 169 18.02 -20.45 20.76
CA GLU A 169 18.41 -20.17 22.14
C GLU A 169 18.25 -21.46 22.97
N PRO A 170 19.28 -22.33 23.07
CA PRO A 170 19.23 -23.43 24.02
C PRO A 170 19.08 -22.79 25.40
N ARG A 171 18.02 -23.15 26.13
CA ARG A 171 17.96 -22.90 27.57
C ARG A 171 19.26 -23.46 28.15
N ALA A 172 20.20 -22.57 28.47
CA ALA A 172 21.29 -22.88 29.37
C ALA A 172 20.63 -23.15 30.72
N THR A 173 20.27 -24.41 30.93
CA THR A 173 19.88 -24.92 32.23
C THR A 173 21.13 -24.94 33.09
N ALA A 174 21.15 -24.07 34.09
CA ALA A 174 21.98 -24.19 35.29
C ALA A 174 21.06 -23.99 36.49
#